data_AF-A0A9N9P1B3-F1
#
_entry.id   AF-A0A9N9P1B3-F1
#
_cell.length_a   1.000
_cell.length_b   1.000
_cell.length_c   1.000
_cell.angle_alpha   90.00
_cell.angle_beta   90.00
_cell.angle_gamma   90.00
#
_symmetry.space_group_name_H-M   'P 1'
#
loop_
_entity.id
_entity.type
_entity.pdbx_description
1 polymer ?
#
loop_
_entity_poly.entity_id
_entity_poly.type
_entity_poly.pdbx_seq_one_letter_code
_entity_poly.pdbx_strand_id
1 'polypeptide(L)'
;AMRKNSRWSGMSVNGLNMGGLGMSMGLRGRASVSEVGYKDQERPLMTGFANLKAKLSSMSDETEIDAIELLEPFLEVIRSGDTNGPITVSALGSVERFLTYGIINRNSPNLPQAMSMLSSAATHCKFEASDSVSDEFVLLKILQVLRLALTSEVGHVLSDETLCEMMETGLSMCCQMRLS
;
A
#
# COMPACT_ATOMS: atom_id res chain seq x y z
N ALA A 1 -59.48 38.73 11.98
CA ALA A 1 -59.53 37.63 12.96
C ALA A 1 -59.45 36.30 12.22
N MET A 2 -58.30 35.61 12.29
CA MET A 2 -58.06 34.34 11.59
C MET A 2 -58.32 33.16 12.54
N ARG A 3 -59.26 32.29 12.18
CA ARG A 3 -59.51 31.00 12.84
C ARG A 3 -58.43 30.00 12.42
N LYS A 4 -57.63 29.55 13.39
CA LYS A 4 -56.75 28.38 13.27
C LYS A 4 -57.62 27.13 13.09
N ASN A 5 -57.33 26.32 12.07
CA ASN A 5 -57.93 25.00 11.92
C ASN A 5 -56.81 23.94 11.81
N SER A 6 -56.42 23.42 12.97
CA SER A 6 -55.56 22.26 13.12
C SER A 6 -56.40 21.00 12.87
N ARG A 7 -56.31 20.38 11.68
CA ARG A 7 -57.14 19.20 11.36
C ARG A 7 -56.39 18.04 10.69
N TRP A 8 -55.11 17.85 10.98
CA TRP A 8 -54.41 16.61 10.61
C TRP A 8 -53.44 16.22 11.72
N SER A 9 -53.97 15.95 12.91
CA SER A 9 -53.31 15.08 13.89
C SER A 9 -54.10 13.78 13.90
N GLY A 10 -53.43 12.67 13.57
CA GLY A 10 -53.97 11.33 13.79
C GLY A 10 -54.26 10.52 12.53
N MET A 11 -53.22 10.24 11.74
CA MET A 11 -53.18 8.99 10.96
C MET A 11 -51.82 8.34 11.21
N SER A 12 -51.80 7.44 12.20
CA SER A 12 -50.72 6.46 12.33
C SER A 12 -50.94 5.41 11.25
N VAL A 13 -50.14 5.48 10.18
CA VAL A 13 -49.96 4.37 9.27
C VAL A 13 -48.65 3.68 9.65
N ASN A 14 -48.79 2.62 10.44
CA ASN A 14 -47.73 1.63 10.57
C ASN A 14 -47.38 1.12 9.17
N GLY A 15 -46.10 1.20 8.81
CA GLY A 15 -45.53 0.31 7.79
C GLY A 15 -45.28 0.90 6.39
N LEU A 16 -44.78 2.13 6.26
CA LEU A 16 -44.09 2.54 5.03
C LEU A 16 -42.79 3.28 5.37
N ASN A 17 -41.66 2.61 5.13
CA ASN A 17 -40.31 3.17 5.18
C ASN A 17 -40.11 4.19 4.04
N MET A 18 -40.67 5.40 4.21
CA MET A 18 -40.52 6.53 3.30
C MET A 18 -39.19 7.28 3.52
N GLY A 19 -38.11 6.55 3.82
CA GLY A 19 -36.76 7.11 3.97
C GLY A 19 -36.00 7.28 2.64
N GLY A 20 -36.44 6.60 1.57
CA GLY A 20 -35.65 6.47 0.33
C GLY A 20 -36.04 7.42 -0.81
N LEU A 21 -37.28 7.91 -0.89
CA LEU A 21 -37.73 8.64 -2.09
C LEU A 21 -37.10 10.04 -2.24
N GLY A 22 -36.62 10.62 -1.13
CA GLY A 22 -35.85 11.87 -1.18
C GLY A 22 -34.45 11.70 -1.77
N MET A 23 -33.88 10.48 -1.72
CA MET A 23 -32.59 10.16 -2.33
C MET A 23 -32.71 9.88 -3.83
N SER A 24 -33.81 9.24 -4.25
CA SER A 24 -34.04 8.90 -5.66
C SER A 24 -34.42 10.09 -6.53
N MET A 25 -34.98 11.16 -5.96
CA MET A 25 -35.39 12.35 -6.73
C MET A 25 -34.34 13.48 -6.73
N GLY A 26 -33.13 13.27 -6.18
CA GLY A 26 -32.03 14.23 -6.26
C GLY A 26 -32.27 15.60 -5.59
N LEU A 27 -33.27 15.69 -4.70
CA LEU A 27 -33.73 16.95 -4.09
C LEU A 27 -33.07 17.27 -2.73
N ARG A 28 -32.19 16.41 -2.22
CA ARG A 28 -31.25 16.76 -1.14
C ARG A 28 -29.92 17.15 -1.76
N GLY A 29 -29.47 18.35 -1.43
CA GLY A 29 -28.44 19.11 -2.12
C GLY A 29 -27.16 18.36 -2.47
N ARG A 30 -26.48 18.85 -3.51
CA ARG A 30 -25.16 18.46 -4.01
C ARG A 30 -24.20 18.06 -2.86
N ALA A 31 -24.26 16.81 -2.47
CA ALA A 31 -23.11 16.07 -1.98
C ALA A 31 -22.53 15.41 -3.22
N SER A 32 -21.28 15.76 -3.52
CA SER A 32 -20.48 15.26 -4.62
C SER A 32 -20.59 13.74 -4.76
N VAL A 33 -21.35 13.28 -5.74
CA VAL A 33 -21.33 11.90 -6.25
C VAL A 33 -20.04 11.75 -7.07
N SER A 34 -18.91 11.76 -6.36
CA SER A 34 -17.56 11.58 -6.90
C SER A 34 -16.64 10.81 -5.95
N GLU A 35 -17.08 10.46 -4.74
CA GLU A 35 -16.19 9.90 -3.70
C GLU A 35 -16.49 8.45 -3.28
N VAL A 36 -17.56 7.82 -3.76
CA VAL A 36 -17.95 6.48 -3.27
C VAL A 36 -17.19 5.35 -3.97
N GLY A 37 -16.55 5.62 -5.12
CA GLY A 37 -15.81 4.60 -5.90
C GLY A 37 -14.33 4.43 -5.53
N TYR A 38 -13.64 5.49 -5.06
CA TYR A 38 -12.20 5.44 -4.75
C TYR A 38 -11.89 4.93 -3.33
N LYS A 39 -12.82 5.14 -2.39
CA LYS A 39 -12.59 4.84 -0.97
C LYS A 39 -12.60 3.34 -0.61
N ASP A 40 -12.98 2.44 -1.52
CA ASP A 40 -13.01 1.00 -1.22
C ASP A 40 -11.75 0.25 -1.69
N GLN A 41 -11.05 0.73 -2.72
CA GLN A 41 -9.77 0.15 -3.19
C GLN A 41 -8.55 0.62 -2.39
N GLU A 42 -8.59 1.80 -1.76
CA GLU A 42 -7.51 2.29 -0.89
C GLU A 42 -7.46 1.61 0.49
N ARG A 43 -8.58 1.00 0.92
CA ARG A 43 -8.70 0.32 2.22
C ARG A 43 -7.75 -0.86 2.42
N PRO A 44 -7.54 -1.79 1.47
CA PRO A 44 -6.64 -2.93 1.70
C PRO A 44 -5.22 -2.50 2.02
N LEU A 45 -4.58 -1.64 1.20
CA LEU A 45 -3.20 -1.20 1.42
C LEU A 45 -3.05 -0.43 2.74
N MET A 46 -4.01 0.44 3.06
CA MET A 46 -3.97 1.22 4.30
C MET A 46 -4.23 0.39 5.56
N THR A 47 -4.92 -0.74 5.44
CA THR A 47 -5.19 -1.64 6.58
C THR A 47 -3.88 -2.26 7.10
N GLY A 48 -2.98 -2.67 6.21
CA GLY A 48 -1.65 -3.17 6.58
C GLY A 48 -0.85 -2.15 7.40
N PHE A 49 -0.81 -0.89 6.94
CA PHE A 49 -0.16 0.19 7.69
C PHE A 49 -0.83 0.53 9.02
N ALA A 50 -2.16 0.47 9.10
CA ALA A 50 -2.89 0.70 10.34
C ALA A 50 -2.56 -0.36 11.39
N ASN A 51 -2.50 -1.62 10.98
CA ASN A 51 -2.12 -2.75 11.84
C ASN A 51 -0.67 -2.62 12.30
N LEU A 52 0.26 -2.35 11.37
CA LEU A 52 1.67 -2.13 11.70
C LEU A 52 1.82 -0.99 12.71
N LYS A 53 1.16 0.15 12.48
CA LYS A 53 1.19 1.30 13.41
C LYS A 53 0.65 0.93 14.79
N ALA A 54 -0.48 0.22 14.87
CA ALA A 54 -1.05 -0.21 16.14
C ALA A 54 -0.07 -1.11 16.89
N LYS A 55 0.57 -2.05 16.18
CA LYS A 55 1.56 -2.95 16.77
C LYS A 55 2.78 -2.19 17.27
N LEU A 56 3.39 -1.34 16.44
CA LEU A 56 4.52 -0.50 16.82
C LEU A 56 4.20 0.41 18.02
N SER A 57 2.97 0.93 18.11
CA SER A 57 2.55 1.76 19.26
C SER A 57 2.37 0.98 20.57
N SER A 58 2.19 -0.34 20.49
CA SER A 58 1.98 -1.22 21.64
C SER A 58 3.27 -1.91 22.12
N MET A 59 4.35 -1.81 21.35
CA MET A 59 5.62 -2.46 21.66
C MET A 59 6.49 -1.59 22.56
N SER A 60 7.07 -2.19 23.60
CA SER A 60 8.02 -1.54 24.52
C SER A 60 9.48 -1.67 24.05
N ASP A 61 9.80 -2.76 23.34
CA ASP A 61 11.16 -3.06 22.86
C ASP A 61 11.20 -3.05 21.32
N GLU A 62 12.03 -2.17 20.76
CA GLU A 62 12.18 -1.97 19.31
C GLU A 62 12.91 -3.14 18.61
N THR A 63 13.57 -4.01 19.37
CA THR A 63 14.45 -5.07 18.85
C THR A 63 13.76 -6.39 18.51
N GLU A 64 12.47 -6.54 18.81
CA GLU A 64 11.70 -7.79 18.60
C GLU A 64 10.73 -7.73 17.41
N ILE A 65 10.82 -6.70 16.57
CA ILE A 65 9.89 -6.57 15.43
C ILE A 65 10.16 -7.68 14.42
N ASP A 66 9.10 -8.43 14.08
CA ASP A 66 9.13 -9.45 13.05
C ASP A 66 9.37 -8.83 11.66
N ALA A 67 10.32 -9.41 10.90
CA ALA A 67 10.72 -8.85 9.63
C ALA A 67 9.62 -8.93 8.57
N ILE A 68 8.77 -9.97 8.60
CA ILE A 68 7.64 -10.10 7.68
C ILE A 68 6.62 -9.02 7.99
N GLU A 69 6.19 -8.92 9.24
CA GLU A 69 5.15 -7.95 9.63
C GLU A 69 5.57 -6.50 9.36
N LEU A 70 6.85 -6.18 9.54
CA LEU A 70 7.38 -4.87 9.21
C LEU A 70 7.36 -4.59 7.71
N LEU A 71 7.77 -5.55 6.89
CA LEU A 71 7.92 -5.38 5.44
C LEU A 71 6.61 -5.49 4.68
N GLU A 72 5.72 -6.40 5.07
CA GLU A 72 4.51 -6.77 4.36
C GLU A 72 3.70 -5.59 3.80
N PRO A 73 3.31 -4.56 4.58
CA PRO A 73 2.52 -3.45 4.04
C PRO A 73 3.26 -2.63 2.98
N PHE A 74 4.60 -2.54 3.06
CA PHE A 74 5.40 -1.87 2.05
C PHE A 74 5.54 -2.72 0.78
N LEU A 75 5.72 -4.04 0.95
CA LEU A 75 5.81 -4.96 -0.19
C LEU A 75 4.49 -5.07 -0.95
N GLU A 76 3.35 -4.96 -0.27
CA GLU A 76 2.03 -4.88 -0.92
C GLU A 76 1.90 -3.64 -1.79
N VAL A 77 2.35 -2.48 -1.31
CA VAL A 77 2.40 -1.24 -2.10
C VAL A 77 3.28 -1.43 -3.34
N ILE A 78 4.47 -2.02 -3.18
CA ILE A 78 5.43 -2.24 -4.28
C ILE A 78 4.89 -3.20 -5.35
N ARG A 79 4.10 -4.21 -4.96
CA ARG A 79 3.45 -5.15 -5.89
C ARG A 79 2.17 -4.59 -6.51
N SER A 80 1.61 -3.54 -5.93
CA SER A 80 0.34 -2.96 -6.39
C SER A 80 0.55 -2.09 -7.62
N GLY A 81 0.01 -2.55 -8.75
CA GLY A 81 -0.03 -1.77 -9.99
C GLY A 81 -0.95 -0.54 -9.95
N ASP A 82 -1.74 -0.39 -8.89
CA ASP A 82 -2.64 0.75 -8.69
C ASP A 82 -1.96 1.92 -7.96
N THR A 83 -0.65 1.79 -7.66
CA THR A 83 0.13 2.83 -6.98
C THR A 83 0.91 3.66 -7.98
N ASN A 84 0.96 4.98 -7.76
CA ASN A 84 1.74 5.88 -8.59
C ASN A 84 3.22 5.90 -8.18
N GLY A 85 4.08 6.37 -9.10
CA GLY A 85 5.53 6.42 -8.89
C GLY A 85 5.97 7.01 -7.54
N PRO A 86 5.49 8.20 -7.11
CA PRO A 86 5.87 8.77 -5.82
C PRO A 86 5.53 7.90 -4.59
N ILE A 87 4.38 7.22 -4.60
CA ILE A 87 3.99 6.29 -3.53
C ILE A 87 4.93 5.07 -3.54
N THR A 88 5.15 4.46 -4.72
CA THR A 88 6.04 3.30 -4.86
C THR A 88 7.48 3.63 -4.44
N VAL A 89 8.02 4.78 -4.86
CA VAL A 89 9.35 5.28 -4.45
C VAL A 89 9.44 5.45 -2.95
N SER A 90 8.38 5.97 -2.31
CA SER A 90 8.36 6.17 -0.86
C SER A 90 8.36 4.83 -0.10
N ALA A 91 7.66 3.82 -0.63
CA ALA A 91 7.67 2.47 -0.08
C ALA A 91 9.04 1.80 -0.23
N LEU A 92 9.64 1.83 -1.43
CA LEU A 92 10.99 1.32 -1.69
C LEU A 92 12.04 2.03 -0.82
N GLY A 93 11.94 3.35 -0.67
CA GLY A 93 12.83 4.13 0.18
C GLY A 93 12.70 3.82 1.68
N SER A 94 11.52 3.38 2.13
CA SER A 94 11.34 2.91 3.52
C SER A 94 12.02 1.56 3.74
N VAL A 95 11.83 0.62 2.80
CA VAL A 95 12.52 -0.68 2.80
C VAL A 95 14.04 -0.51 2.77
N GLU A 96 14.54 0.38 1.91
CA GLU A 96 15.97 0.74 1.84
C GLU A 96 16.52 1.17 3.21
N ARG A 97 15.77 2.03 3.93
CA ARG A 97 16.16 2.51 5.26
C ARG A 97 16.12 1.41 6.30
N PHE A 98 15.15 0.50 6.24
CA PHE A 98 15.09 -0.63 7.16
C PHE A 98 16.33 -1.52 7.07
N LEU A 99 16.81 -1.76 5.85
CA LEU A 99 18.05 -2.51 5.61
C LEU A 99 19.29 -1.72 5.99
N THR A 100 19.38 -0.45 5.59
CA THR A 100 20.57 0.38 5.77
C THR A 100 20.81 0.75 7.23
N TYR A 101 19.73 0.99 8.00
CA TYR A 101 19.82 1.33 9.43
C TYR A 101 19.84 0.09 10.34
N GLY A 102 19.77 -1.12 9.78
CA GLY A 102 19.79 -2.36 10.57
C GLY A 102 18.53 -2.59 11.41
N ILE A 103 17.41 -1.92 11.08
CA ILE A 103 16.10 -2.21 11.67
C ILE A 103 15.72 -3.66 11.36
N ILE A 104 16.01 -4.10 10.13
CA ILE A 104 16.02 -5.52 9.78
C ILE A 104 17.47 -5.97 9.77
N ASN A 105 17.78 -6.99 10.59
CA ASN A 105 19.12 -7.52 10.75
C ASN A 105 19.09 -9.05 10.83
N ARG A 106 20.27 -9.69 10.94
CA ARG A 106 20.41 -11.16 10.96
C ARG A 106 19.64 -11.86 12.09
N ASN A 107 19.32 -11.14 13.16
CA ASN A 107 18.62 -11.67 14.33
C ASN A 107 17.11 -11.45 14.26
N SER A 108 16.61 -10.73 13.26
CA SER A 108 15.18 -10.49 13.09
C SER A 108 14.43 -11.80 12.86
N PRO A 109 13.26 -12.02 13.50
CA PRO A 109 12.47 -13.21 13.28
C PRO A 109 11.97 -13.28 11.83
N ASN A 110 11.89 -14.52 11.32
CA ASN A 110 11.42 -14.82 9.96
C ASN A 110 12.18 -14.13 8.81
N LEU A 111 13.42 -13.68 9.07
CA LEU A 111 14.25 -12.99 8.08
C LEU A 111 14.36 -13.70 6.71
N PRO A 112 14.59 -15.03 6.61
CA PRO A 112 14.72 -15.68 5.30
C PRO A 112 13.47 -15.54 4.43
N GLN A 113 12.29 -15.73 5.04
CA GLN A 113 11.02 -15.58 4.34
C GLN A 113 10.76 -14.11 4.00
N ALA A 114 11.06 -13.18 4.90
CA ALA A 114 10.90 -11.75 4.66
C ALA A 114 11.79 -11.26 3.49
N MET A 115 13.04 -11.73 3.42
CA MET A 115 13.96 -11.43 2.33
C MET A 115 13.53 -12.05 1.00
N SER A 116 12.96 -13.27 1.01
CA SER A 116 12.36 -13.88 -0.18
C SER A 116 11.15 -13.08 -0.68
N MET A 117 10.27 -12.64 0.23
CA MET A 117 9.13 -11.76 -0.11
C MET A 117 9.59 -10.42 -0.67
N LEU A 118 10.65 -9.84 -0.11
CA LEU A 118 11.26 -8.61 -0.61
C LEU A 118 11.79 -8.81 -2.03
N SER A 119 12.55 -9.88 -2.27
CA SER A 119 13.06 -10.24 -3.59
C SER A 119 11.92 -10.31 -4.60
N SER A 120 10.90 -11.12 -4.32
CA SER A 120 9.74 -11.31 -5.21
C SER A 120 8.97 -9.99 -5.46
N ALA A 121 8.80 -9.16 -4.43
CA ALA A 121 8.14 -7.88 -4.59
C ALA A 121 8.95 -6.89 -5.45
N ALA A 122 10.28 -6.89 -5.31
CA ALA A 122 11.17 -6.03 -6.08
C ALA A 122 11.32 -6.53 -7.53
N THR A 123 11.39 -7.85 -7.77
CA THR A 123 11.54 -8.43 -9.12
C THR A 123 10.26 -8.35 -9.94
N HIS A 124 9.10 -8.42 -9.27
CA HIS A 124 7.78 -8.30 -9.90
C HIS A 124 7.06 -7.00 -9.55
N CYS A 125 7.81 -5.94 -9.22
CA CYS A 125 7.25 -4.65 -8.92
C CYS A 125 6.37 -4.15 -10.08
N LYS A 126 5.20 -3.62 -9.74
CA LYS A 126 4.27 -3.01 -10.70
C LYS A 126 3.95 -1.62 -10.18
N PHE A 127 3.89 -0.65 -11.08
CA PHE A 127 3.46 0.70 -10.77
C PHE A 127 2.75 1.30 -11.96
N GLU A 128 1.84 2.24 -11.69
CA GLU A 128 1.12 2.97 -12.72
C GLU A 128 2.09 3.96 -13.40
N ALA A 129 2.54 3.59 -14.60
CA ALA A 129 3.41 4.43 -15.42
C ALA A 129 2.70 5.76 -15.71
N SER A 130 3.32 6.86 -15.28
CA SER A 130 2.71 8.20 -15.34
C SER A 130 3.61 9.16 -16.11
N ASP A 131 4.70 9.60 -15.47
CA ASP A 131 5.69 10.51 -16.04
C ASP A 131 7.02 9.76 -16.20
N SER A 132 7.69 9.93 -17.35
CA SER A 132 8.99 9.30 -17.62
C SER A 132 10.02 9.52 -16.51
N VAL A 133 10.04 10.71 -15.91
CA VAL A 133 10.98 11.05 -14.83
C VAL A 133 10.62 10.27 -13.56
N SER A 134 9.34 10.21 -13.17
CA SER A 134 8.93 9.44 -12.00
C SER A 134 9.21 7.95 -12.17
N ASP A 135 9.00 7.44 -13.38
CA ASP A 135 9.22 6.04 -13.71
C ASP A 135 10.72 5.68 -13.59
N GLU A 136 11.62 6.53 -14.08
CA GLU A 136 13.07 6.36 -13.91
C GLU A 136 13.49 6.33 -12.43
N PHE A 137 12.89 7.19 -11.59
CA PHE A 137 13.16 7.17 -10.15
C PHE A 137 12.69 5.87 -9.48
N VAL A 138 11.54 5.32 -9.88
CA VAL A 138 11.07 4.01 -9.39
C VAL A 138 12.05 2.92 -9.77
N LEU A 139 12.45 2.85 -11.04
CA LEU A 139 13.41 1.84 -11.54
C LEU A 139 14.76 1.93 -10.81
N LEU A 140 15.28 3.15 -10.62
CA LEU A 140 16.51 3.37 -9.86
C LEU A 140 16.39 2.89 -8.42
N LYS A 141 15.23 3.11 -7.78
CA LYS A 141 14.99 2.62 -6.42
C LYS A 141 14.83 1.11 -6.32
N ILE A 142 14.22 0.46 -7.30
CA ILE A 142 14.18 -1.01 -7.37
C ILE A 142 15.62 -1.56 -7.42
N LEU A 143 16.46 -1.07 -8.35
CA LEU A 143 17.85 -1.48 -8.46
C LEU A 143 18.64 -1.25 -7.16
N GLN A 144 18.38 -0.14 -6.47
CA GLN A 144 19.03 0.14 -5.20
C GLN A 144 18.62 -0.84 -4.10
N VAL A 145 17.34 -1.18 -4.00
CA VAL A 145 16.83 -2.17 -3.04
C VAL A 145 17.39 -3.56 -3.35
N LEU A 146 17.40 -3.98 -4.63
CA LEU A 146 18.00 -5.25 -5.05
C LEU A 146 19.49 -5.30 -4.67
N ARG A 147 20.26 -4.24 -4.97
CA ARG A 147 21.67 -4.15 -4.58
C ARG A 147 21.88 -4.32 -3.08
N LEU A 148 21.08 -3.61 -2.27
CA LEU A 148 21.20 -3.70 -0.81
C LEU A 148 20.85 -5.09 -0.30
N ALA A 149 19.78 -5.71 -0.80
CA ALA A 149 19.42 -7.07 -0.42
C ALA A 149 20.53 -8.08 -0.77
N LEU A 150 21.23 -7.90 -1.89
CA LEU A 150 22.35 -8.78 -2.31
C LEU A 150 23.67 -8.52 -1.55
N THR A 151 23.93 -7.28 -1.13
CA THR A 151 25.25 -6.88 -0.58
C THR A 151 25.26 -6.68 0.94
N SER A 152 24.09 -6.59 1.56
CA SER A 152 23.96 -6.44 3.01
C SER A 152 24.12 -7.76 3.75
N GLU A 153 24.34 -7.67 5.06
CA GLU A 153 24.47 -8.83 5.93
C GLU A 153 23.24 -9.75 5.95
N VAL A 154 22.06 -9.21 5.65
CA VAL A 154 20.82 -9.99 5.58
C VAL A 154 20.73 -10.80 4.28
N GLY A 155 21.53 -10.50 3.26
CA GLY A 155 21.54 -11.22 1.98
C GLY A 155 21.99 -12.68 2.07
N HIS A 156 22.69 -13.09 3.14
CA HIS A 156 23.16 -14.47 3.32
C HIS A 156 22.04 -15.50 3.48
N VAL A 157 20.81 -15.07 3.76
CA VAL A 157 19.66 -15.97 3.89
C VAL A 157 18.96 -16.25 2.55
N LEU A 158 19.35 -15.55 1.48
CA LEU A 158 18.76 -15.72 0.15
C LEU A 158 19.24 -17.03 -0.49
N SER A 159 18.34 -17.72 -1.19
CA SER A 159 18.68 -18.91 -1.97
C SER A 159 19.31 -18.55 -3.30
N ASP A 160 20.07 -19.45 -3.90
CA ASP A 160 20.69 -19.26 -5.21
C ASP A 160 19.67 -18.90 -6.29
N GLU A 161 18.47 -19.51 -6.28
CA GLU A 161 17.38 -19.15 -7.18
C GLU A 161 16.95 -17.68 -7.01
N THR A 162 16.72 -17.23 -5.78
CA THR A 162 16.31 -15.83 -5.52
C THR A 162 17.41 -14.84 -5.92
N LEU A 163 18.68 -15.19 -5.68
CA LEU A 163 19.82 -14.37 -6.11
C LEU A 163 19.88 -14.24 -7.64
N CYS A 164 19.71 -15.35 -8.36
CA CYS A 164 19.71 -15.36 -9.82
C CYS A 164 18.57 -14.51 -10.38
N GLU A 165 17.36 -14.64 -9.83
CA GLU A 165 16.18 -13.87 -10.27
C GLU A 165 16.40 -12.35 -10.08
N MET A 166 16.95 -11.94 -8.92
CA MET A 166 17.27 -10.54 -8.65
C MET A 166 18.33 -10.00 -9.63
N MET A 167 19.36 -10.79 -9.93
CA MET A 167 20.41 -10.42 -10.88
C MET A 167 19.86 -10.33 -12.32
N GLU A 168 19.06 -11.30 -12.74
CA GLU A 168 18.41 -11.31 -14.05
C GLU A 168 17.50 -10.09 -14.21
N THR A 169 16.72 -9.76 -13.18
CA THR A 169 15.86 -8.57 -13.19
C THR A 169 16.68 -7.29 -13.33
N GLY A 170 17.73 -7.14 -12.52
CA GLY A 170 18.58 -5.95 -12.56
C GLY A 170 19.30 -5.78 -13.91
N LEU A 171 19.79 -6.87 -14.50
CA LEU A 171 20.39 -6.86 -15.83
C LEU A 171 19.35 -6.56 -16.91
N SER A 172 18.16 -7.15 -16.81
CA SER A 172 17.06 -6.90 -17.74
C SER A 172 16.67 -5.42 -17.72
N MET A 173 16.55 -4.79 -16.55
CA MET A 173 16.28 -3.35 -16.44
C MET A 173 17.39 -2.49 -17.06
N CYS A 174 18.66 -2.86 -16.87
CA CYS A 174 19.79 -2.15 -17.47
C CYS A 174 19.82 -2.29 -19.01
N CYS A 175 19.46 -3.47 -19.52
CA CYS A 175 19.49 -3.80 -20.94
C CYS A 175 18.22 -3.39 -21.70
N GLN A 176 17.10 -3.23 -20.99
CA GLN A 176 15.89 -2.58 -21.50
C GLN A 176 16.12 -1.06 -21.52
N MET A 177 17.04 -0.62 -22.38
CA MET A 177 17.12 0.78 -22.81
C MET A 177 15.76 1.19 -23.37
N ARG A 178 14.90 1.79 -22.54
CA ARG A 178 14.04 2.88 -23.03
C ARG A 178 14.93 4.11 -23.24
N LEU A 179 15.87 4.00 -24.18
CA LEU A 179 16.45 5.14 -24.88
C LEU A 179 15.70 5.23 -26.22
N SER A 180 14.47 5.72 -26.17
CA SER A 180 13.86 6.47 -27.28
C SER A 180 12.61 7.20 -26.83
#